data_AF-A0AA89AQX3-F1
#
_entry.id   AF-A0AA89AQX3-F1
#
_cell.length_a   1.000
_cell.length_b   1.000
_cell.length_c   1.000
_cell.angle_alpha   90.00
_cell.angle_beta   90.00
_cell.angle_gamma   90.00
#
_symmetry.space_group_name_H-M   'P 1'
#
loop_
_entity.id
_entity.type
_entity.pdbx_description
1 polymer ?
#
loop_
_entity_poly.entity_id
_entity_poly.type
_entity_poly.pdbx_seq_one_letter_code
_entity_poly.pdbx_strand_id
1 'polypeptide(L)'
;VHGLNKEQLAARQVETIDIASAARDYWSYVIGSNNVNMSTFQSARTRRGPLLEGWQDSCNPVVTAYKLVTIDAPYWGFGSRLEQALLSGERALFLESHRNCFAWIDEWYGLTVEVMRELEKQSEYLQRK
;
A
#
# COMPACT_ATOMS: atom_id res chain seq x y z
N VAL A 1 15.25 9.98 5.89
CA VAL A 1 13.79 10.23 5.89
C VAL A 1 13.18 10.20 7.29
N HIS A 2 13.42 9.19 8.12
CA HIS A 2 12.76 9.04 9.44
C HIS A 2 13.61 9.40 10.66
N GLY A 3 14.80 9.99 10.48
CA GLY A 3 15.62 10.44 11.62
C GLY A 3 16.17 9.32 12.53
N LEU A 4 16.25 8.07 12.06
CA LEU A 4 16.77 6.94 12.83
C LEU A 4 18.27 7.11 13.16
N ASN A 5 18.66 6.67 14.35
CA ASN A 5 20.07 6.62 14.75
C ASN A 5 20.84 5.49 14.02
N LYS A 6 22.16 5.41 14.20
CA LYS A 6 23.01 4.45 13.46
C LYS A 6 22.64 3.00 13.78
N GLU A 7 22.29 2.71 15.03
CA GLU A 7 21.95 1.39 15.52
C GLU A 7 20.62 0.90 14.95
N GLN A 8 19.58 1.74 14.99
CA GLN A 8 18.27 1.48 14.39
C GLN A 8 18.37 1.34 12.88
N LEU A 9 19.19 2.18 12.24
CA LEU A 9 19.46 2.06 10.82
C LEU A 9 20.10 0.70 10.49
N ALA A 10 21.08 0.23 11.27
CA ALA A 10 21.70 -1.08 11.03
C ALA A 10 20.73 -2.25 11.25
N ALA A 11 19.81 -2.14 12.21
CA ALA A 11 18.84 -3.19 12.53
C ALA A 11 17.64 -3.26 11.55
N ARG A 12 17.33 -2.17 10.82
CA ARG A 12 16.16 -2.13 9.95
C ARG A 12 16.32 -3.05 8.74
N GLN A 13 15.23 -3.64 8.31
CA GLN A 13 15.10 -4.24 6.98
C GLN A 13 14.45 -3.23 6.04
N VAL A 14 15.00 -3.06 4.84
CA VAL A 14 14.41 -2.22 3.79
C VAL A 14 13.80 -3.14 2.75
N GLU A 15 12.55 -2.90 2.42
CA GLU A 15 11.81 -3.69 1.45
C GLU A 15 11.10 -2.77 0.47
N THR A 16 11.20 -3.09 -0.82
CA THR A 16 10.49 -2.37 -1.88
C THR A 16 9.20 -3.13 -2.20
N ILE A 17 8.09 -2.41 -2.29
CA ILE A 17 6.79 -2.95 -2.67
C ILE A 17 6.50 -2.50 -4.10
N ASP A 18 6.40 -3.47 -5.02
CA ASP A 18 5.97 -3.22 -6.39
C ASP A 18 4.49 -3.56 -6.57
N ILE A 19 3.67 -2.54 -6.81
CA ILE A 19 2.23 -2.68 -7.02
C ILE A 19 1.88 -3.49 -8.28
N ALA A 20 2.78 -3.54 -9.27
CA ALA A 20 2.60 -4.32 -10.50
C ALA A 20 3.00 -5.79 -10.34
N SER A 21 3.63 -6.18 -9.22
CA SER A 21 4.03 -7.56 -8.96
C SER A 21 2.83 -8.50 -9.00
N ALA A 22 2.98 -9.68 -9.60
CA ALA A 22 1.95 -10.72 -9.59
C ALA A 22 2.02 -11.65 -8.36
N ALA A 23 3.01 -11.45 -7.47
CA ALA A 23 3.19 -12.29 -6.30
C ALA A 23 1.96 -12.20 -5.37
N ARG A 24 1.48 -13.36 -4.94
CA ARG A 24 0.39 -13.51 -3.96
C ARG A 24 0.82 -14.51 -2.89
N ASP A 25 0.59 -14.14 -1.65
CA ASP A 25 0.82 -14.98 -0.48
C ASP A 25 -0.49 -15.18 0.31
N TYR A 26 -0.39 -15.89 1.43
CA TYR A 26 -1.53 -16.12 2.32
C TYR A 26 -2.18 -14.80 2.77
N TRP A 27 -1.38 -13.78 3.10
CA TRP A 27 -1.88 -12.49 3.57
C TRP A 27 -2.59 -11.71 2.47
N SER A 28 -2.14 -11.84 1.22
CA SER A 28 -2.82 -11.26 0.04
C SER A 28 -4.25 -11.79 -0.09
N TYR A 29 -4.49 -13.06 0.26
CA TYR A 29 -5.84 -13.62 0.30
C TYR A 29 -6.66 -13.06 1.46
N VAL A 30 -6.08 -12.98 2.67
CA VAL A 30 -6.76 -12.49 3.88
C VAL A 30 -7.17 -11.03 3.76
N ILE A 31 -6.29 -10.17 3.23
CA ILE A 31 -6.58 -8.75 3.01
C ILE A 31 -7.64 -8.55 1.91
N GLY A 32 -7.77 -9.52 1.00
CA GLY A 32 -8.56 -9.40 -0.21
C GLY A 32 -7.80 -8.59 -1.27
N SER A 33 -8.13 -8.80 -2.54
CA SER A 33 -7.51 -8.07 -3.63
C SER A 33 -8.54 -7.63 -4.64
N ASN A 34 -8.33 -6.48 -5.27
CA ASN A 34 -9.13 -6.09 -6.42
C ASN A 34 -8.85 -7.01 -7.62
N ASN A 35 -9.83 -7.15 -8.51
CA ASN A 35 -9.67 -7.97 -9.72
C ASN A 35 -9.00 -7.21 -10.87
N VAL A 36 -8.34 -6.07 -10.58
CA VAL A 36 -7.76 -5.21 -11.61
C VAL A 36 -6.32 -5.64 -11.89
N ASN A 37 -6.08 -6.01 -13.15
CA ASN A 37 -4.73 -6.37 -13.60
C ASN A 37 -3.94 -5.11 -13.99
N MET A 38 -2.91 -4.78 -13.20
CA MET A 38 -2.05 -3.61 -13.39
C MET A 38 -1.30 -3.60 -14.74
N SER A 39 -1.01 -4.77 -15.30
CA SER A 39 -0.33 -4.91 -16.60
C SER A 39 -1.23 -4.60 -17.80
N THR A 40 -2.54 -4.49 -17.58
CA THR A 40 -3.53 -4.16 -18.63
C THR A 40 -4.34 -2.92 -18.34
N PHE A 41 -4.42 -2.51 -17.07
CA PHE A 41 -5.21 -1.36 -16.65
C PHE A 41 -4.58 -0.05 -17.14
N GLN A 42 -5.38 0.78 -17.80
CA GLN A 42 -5.03 2.15 -18.15
C GLN A 42 -6.18 3.07 -17.77
N SER A 43 -5.86 4.12 -17.02
CA SER A 43 -6.81 5.15 -16.59
C SER A 43 -7.38 5.90 -17.78
N ALA A 44 -8.71 6.06 -17.82
CA ALA A 44 -9.38 6.83 -18.86
C ALA A 44 -9.16 8.34 -18.68
N ARG A 45 -9.05 8.82 -17.43
CA ARG A 45 -8.93 10.26 -17.12
C ARG A 45 -7.50 10.77 -17.18
N THR A 46 -6.52 9.94 -16.81
CA THR A 46 -5.11 10.35 -16.70
C THR A 46 -4.20 9.70 -17.72
N ARG A 47 -4.68 8.66 -18.44
CA ARG A 47 -3.90 7.84 -19.38
C ARG A 47 -2.71 7.10 -18.75
N ARG A 48 -2.60 7.08 -17.41
CA ARG A 48 -1.58 6.33 -16.68
C ARG A 48 -1.83 4.84 -16.73
N GLY A 49 -0.76 4.06 -16.73
CA GLY A 49 -0.79 2.62 -16.97
C GLY A 49 -0.83 2.28 -18.47
N PRO A 50 -0.65 1.00 -18.84
CA PRO A 50 -0.40 -0.15 -17.96
C PRO A 50 0.96 -0.11 -17.26
N LEU A 51 1.04 -0.75 -16.10
CA LEU A 51 2.29 -0.92 -15.35
C LEU A 51 2.95 -2.23 -15.77
N LEU A 52 3.90 -2.13 -16.70
CA LEU A 52 4.72 -3.25 -17.17
C LEU A 52 6.00 -3.40 -16.34
N GLU A 53 6.80 -4.42 -16.61
CA GLU A 53 8.11 -4.57 -15.98
C GLU A 53 8.97 -3.32 -16.21
N GLY A 54 9.55 -2.78 -15.14
CA GLY A 54 10.32 -1.52 -15.18
C GLY A 54 9.47 -0.26 -15.35
N TRP A 55 8.16 -0.30 -15.04
CA TRP A 55 7.28 0.88 -15.13
C TRP A 55 7.79 2.07 -14.32
N GLN A 56 8.54 1.83 -13.24
CA GLN A 56 9.08 2.86 -12.36
C GLN A 56 10.02 3.81 -13.10
N ASP A 57 10.74 3.34 -14.12
CA ASP A 57 11.71 4.13 -14.90
C ASP A 57 11.06 4.87 -16.09
N SER A 58 9.90 4.40 -16.54
CA SER A 58 9.21 4.91 -17.73
C SER A 58 7.98 5.78 -17.42
N CYS A 59 7.45 5.71 -16.19
CA CYS A 59 6.31 6.52 -15.77
C CYS A 59 6.72 7.87 -15.19
N ASN A 60 5.89 8.89 -15.41
CA ASN A 60 6.03 10.20 -14.80
C ASN A 60 4.64 10.82 -14.54
N PRO A 61 4.36 11.34 -13.33
CA PRO A 61 5.20 11.34 -12.13
C PRO A 61 5.20 10.01 -11.40
N VAL A 62 6.33 9.69 -10.76
CA VAL A 62 6.48 8.61 -9.79
C VAL A 62 6.84 9.23 -8.44
N VAL A 63 6.15 8.80 -7.39
CA VAL A 63 6.40 9.22 -6.01
C VAL A 63 6.64 7.99 -5.14
N THR A 64 7.42 8.16 -4.06
CA THR A 64 7.74 7.06 -3.15
C THR A 64 7.28 7.41 -1.74
N ALA A 65 6.47 6.53 -1.15
CA ALA A 65 6.09 6.60 0.26
C ALA A 65 7.03 5.72 1.10
N TYR A 66 7.85 6.34 1.95
CA TYR A 66 8.69 5.63 2.91
C TYR A 66 7.90 5.35 4.18
N LYS A 67 7.34 4.15 4.33
CA LYS A 67 6.61 3.73 5.54
C LYS A 67 7.53 2.97 6.48
N LEU A 68 7.80 3.55 7.65
CA LEU A 68 8.55 2.87 8.72
C LEU A 68 7.56 2.13 9.61
N VAL A 69 7.74 0.81 9.74
CA VAL A 69 6.92 -0.04 10.61
C VAL A 69 7.82 -0.61 11.70
N THR A 70 7.39 -0.47 12.94
CA THR A 70 8.01 -1.07 14.12
C THR A 70 6.96 -1.89 14.83
N ILE A 71 7.24 -3.17 15.03
CA ILE A 71 6.36 -4.09 15.76
C ILE A 71 7.16 -4.61 16.94
N ASP A 72 6.58 -4.50 18.13
CA ASP A 72 7.11 -5.04 19.38
C ASP A 72 6.02 -5.93 19.97
N ALA A 73 6.24 -7.25 19.95
CA ALA A 73 5.30 -8.22 20.49
C ALA A 73 5.97 -8.97 21.65
N PRO A 74 5.87 -8.47 22.90
CA PRO A 74 6.58 -9.01 24.05
C PRO A 74 5.89 -10.26 24.63
N TYR A 75 5.74 -11.29 23.79
CA TYR A 75 5.14 -12.57 24.15
C TYR A 75 6.21 -13.65 24.29
N TRP A 76 6.20 -14.32 25.45
CA TRP A 76 7.17 -15.38 25.74
C TRP A 76 6.98 -16.59 24.81
N GLY A 77 8.10 -17.09 24.27
CA GLY A 77 8.16 -18.30 23.44
C GLY A 77 7.90 -18.08 21.95
N PHE A 78 7.05 -17.13 21.54
CA PHE A 78 6.69 -16.94 20.12
C PHE A 78 6.61 -15.48 19.64
N GLY A 79 7.07 -14.50 20.42
CA GLY A 79 7.08 -13.07 20.05
C GLY A 79 7.66 -12.81 18.65
N SER A 80 8.83 -13.36 18.33
CA SER A 80 9.46 -13.17 17.01
C SER A 80 8.62 -13.71 15.85
N ARG A 81 7.96 -14.87 16.01
CA ARG A 81 7.08 -15.42 14.98
C ARG A 81 5.83 -14.56 14.80
N LEU A 82 5.29 -14.03 15.89
CA LEU A 82 4.14 -13.12 15.87
C LEU A 82 4.50 -11.79 15.19
N GLU A 83 5.65 -11.21 15.50
CA GLU A 83 6.16 -9.99 14.85
C GLU A 83 6.31 -10.19 13.34
N GLN A 84 6.91 -11.31 12.92
CA GLN A 84 7.06 -11.62 11.49
C GLN A 84 5.71 -11.81 10.78
N ALA A 85 4.75 -12.45 11.45
CA ALA A 85 3.40 -12.60 10.92
C ALA A 85 2.71 -11.24 10.73
N LEU A 86 2.80 -10.35 11.73
CA LEU A 86 2.24 -9.00 11.65
C LEU A 86 2.93 -8.15 10.57
N LEU A 87 4.26 -8.20 10.48
CA LEU A 87 5.02 -7.51 9.41
C LEU A 87 4.59 -7.99 8.02
N SER A 88 4.37 -9.29 7.85
CA SER A 88 3.87 -9.86 6.59
C SER A 88 2.45 -9.38 6.26
N GLY A 89 1.59 -9.29 7.27
CA GLY A 89 0.25 -8.72 7.14
C GLY A 89 0.28 -7.25 6.72
N GLU A 90 1.10 -6.42 7.38
CA GLU A 90 1.30 -5.00 7.03
C GLU A 90 1.85 -4.82 5.61
N ARG A 91 2.82 -5.65 5.21
CA ARG A 91 3.33 -5.67 3.84
C ARG A 91 2.21 -5.91 2.82
N ALA A 92 1.38 -6.93 3.04
CA ALA A 92 0.27 -7.26 2.15
C ALA A 92 -0.79 -6.14 2.12
N LEU A 93 -1.10 -5.56 3.27
CA LEU A 93 -2.01 -4.42 3.39
C LEU A 93 -1.50 -3.22 2.59
N PHE A 94 -0.21 -2.88 2.70
CA PHE A 94 0.37 -1.79 1.93
C PHE A 94 0.35 -2.07 0.43
N LEU A 95 0.73 -3.28 0.01
CA LEU A 95 0.69 -3.65 -1.41
C LEU A 95 -0.72 -3.44 -1.97
N GLU A 96 -1.74 -4.02 -1.32
CA GLU A 96 -3.09 -3.95 -1.83
C GLU A 96 -3.68 -2.54 -1.75
N SER A 97 -3.42 -1.80 -0.66
CA SER A 97 -3.89 -0.43 -0.54
C SER A 97 -3.38 0.46 -1.68
N HIS A 98 -2.11 0.35 -2.07
CA HIS A 98 -1.57 1.13 -3.18
C HIS A 98 -2.04 0.62 -4.55
N ARG A 99 -2.28 -0.69 -4.70
CA ARG A 99 -2.97 -1.23 -5.89
C ARG A 99 -4.37 -0.63 -6.03
N ASN A 100 -5.14 -0.58 -4.95
CA ASN A 100 -6.47 0.05 -4.92
C ASN A 100 -6.38 1.54 -5.26
N CYS A 101 -5.43 2.27 -4.67
CA CYS A 101 -5.21 3.67 -5.02
C CYS A 101 -4.94 3.85 -6.52
N PHE A 102 -4.14 3.00 -7.15
CA PHE A 102 -3.89 3.12 -8.60
C PHE A 102 -5.08 2.65 -9.45
N ALA A 103 -5.72 1.53 -9.09
CA ALA A 103 -6.90 1.00 -9.78
C ALA A 103 -8.07 1.99 -9.77
N TRP A 104 -8.28 2.70 -8.66
CA TRP A 104 -9.36 3.67 -8.50
C TRP A 104 -8.93 5.10 -8.85
N ILE A 105 -7.82 5.29 -9.57
CA ILE A 105 -7.34 6.63 -9.95
C ILE A 105 -8.40 7.45 -10.68
N ASP A 106 -9.23 6.81 -11.52
CA ASP A 106 -10.30 7.53 -12.22
C ASP A 106 -11.41 8.02 -11.28
N GLU A 107 -11.54 7.45 -10.09
CA GLU A 107 -12.54 7.84 -9.10
C GLU A 107 -12.08 9.05 -8.28
N TRP A 108 -10.81 9.08 -7.85
CA TRP A 108 -10.31 10.15 -6.98
C TRP A 108 -9.52 11.24 -7.69
N TYR A 109 -9.04 11.03 -8.91
CA TYR A 109 -8.24 12.04 -9.61
C TYR A 109 -9.03 13.34 -9.81
N GLY A 110 -8.45 14.47 -9.42
CA GLY A 110 -9.11 15.78 -9.52
C GLY A 110 -10.16 16.07 -8.43
N LEU A 111 -10.34 15.20 -7.44
CA LEU A 111 -11.13 15.55 -6.25
C LEU A 111 -10.42 16.63 -5.43
N THR A 112 -11.19 17.63 -5.00
CA THR A 112 -10.73 18.66 -4.06
C THR A 112 -10.73 18.12 -2.62
N VAL A 113 -9.91 18.69 -1.75
CA VAL A 113 -9.86 18.31 -0.32
C VAL A 113 -11.21 18.52 0.37
N GLU A 114 -11.96 19.54 -0.03
CA GLU A 114 -13.29 19.84 0.49
C GLU A 114 -14.26 18.69 0.22
N VAL A 115 -14.27 18.16 -1.00
CA VAL A 115 -15.09 17.01 -1.40
C VAL A 115 -14.64 15.74 -0.67
N MET A 116 -13.33 15.51 -0.52
CA MET A 116 -12.82 14.36 0.24
C MET A 116 -13.32 14.36 1.69
N ARG A 117 -13.28 15.52 2.36
CA ARG A 117 -13.80 15.67 3.74
C ARG A 117 -15.30 15.42 3.85
N GLU A 118 -16.08 15.75 2.82
CA GLU A 118 -17.52 15.48 2.82
C GLU A 118 -17.81 13.99 2.66
N LEU A 119 -17.08 13.30 1.77
CA LEU A 119 -17.18 11.86 1.61
C LEU A 119 -16.80 11.10 2.89
N GLU A 120 -15.76 11.55 3.60
CA GLU A 120 -15.37 10.99 4.91
C GLU A 120 -16.52 11.08 5.92
N LYS A 121 -17.15 12.26 6.06
CA LYS A 121 -18.30 12.45 6.97
C LYS A 121 -19.49 11.56 6.62
N GLN A 122 -19.80 11.43 5.33
CA GLN A 122 -20.89 10.57 4.86
C GLN A 122 -20.60 9.10 5.16
N SER A 123 -19.37 8.64 4.91
CA SER A 123 -18.94 7.28 5.24
C SER A 123 -19.04 7.01 6.75
N GLU A 124 -18.58 7.93 7.60
CA GLU A 124 -18.70 7.81 9.06
C GLU A 124 -20.16 7.72 9.51
N TYR A 125 -21.05 8.50 8.90
CA TYR A 125 -22.48 8.47 9.22
C TYR A 125 -23.11 7.11 8.88
N LEU A 126 -22.77 6.55 7.72
CA LEU A 126 -23.27 5.25 7.29
C LEU A 126 -22.76 4.10 8.17
N GLN A 127 -21.51 4.15 8.62
CA GLN A 127 -20.92 3.13 9.49
C GLN A 127 -21.48 3.14 10.92
N ARG A 128 -22.10 4.25 11.34
CA ARG A 128 -22.72 4.39 12.66
C ARG A 128 -24.20 3.97 12.69
N LYS A 129 -24.79 3.64 11.53
CA LYS A 129 -26.16 3.12 11.40
C LYS A 129 -26.16 1.61 11.29
#